data_AF-A0A8J5TWA1-F1
#
_entry.id   AF-A0A8J5TWA1-F1
#
_cell.length_a   1.000
_cell.length_b   1.000
_cell.length_c   1.000
_cell.angle_alpha   90.00
_cell.angle_beta   90.00
_cell.angle_gamma   90.00
#
_symmetry.space_group_name_H-M   'P 1'
#
loop_
_entity.id
_entity.type
_entity.pdbx_description
1 polymer ?
#
loop_
_entity_poly.entity_id
_entity_poly.type
_entity_poly.pdbx_seq_one_letter_code
_entity_poly.pdbx_strand_id
1 'polypeptide(L)'
;MELLPPSPRPPPRWNTKKANWKLYQDELQKWFSNYEPAEDIDQLNQDLMDAIQHAAEKAIPKTNPTNRHHKDYWFYNDEVREQNHRINTFRRHLRQYPSPEGVKLLRAAVQHARQITQKIREDK
;
A
#
# COMPACT_ATOMS: atom_id res chain seq x y z
N MET A 1 -11.63 -10.39 -26.75
CA MET A 1 -10.50 -10.04 -25.86
C MET A 1 -10.58 -10.92 -24.63
N GLU A 2 -9.69 -11.90 -24.48
CA GLU A 2 -9.61 -12.70 -23.26
C GLU A 2 -9.14 -11.84 -22.09
N LEU A 3 -9.92 -11.83 -21.01
CA LEU A 3 -9.57 -11.15 -19.77
C LEU A 3 -8.45 -11.96 -19.09
N LEU A 4 -7.26 -11.38 -19.00
CA LEU A 4 -6.15 -11.96 -18.24
C LEU A 4 -6.59 -12.24 -16.78
N PRO A 5 -6.19 -13.38 -16.20
CA PRO A 5 -6.54 -13.69 -14.82
C PRO A 5 -5.97 -12.63 -13.87
N PRO A 6 -6.70 -12.28 -12.79
CA PRO A 6 -6.24 -11.27 -11.85
C PRO A 6 -4.92 -11.69 -11.21
N SER A 7 -3.97 -10.76 -11.16
CA SER A 7 -2.67 -10.98 -10.50
C SER A 7 -2.87 -11.40 -9.03
N PRO A 8 -2.11 -12.40 -8.53
CA PRO A 8 -2.25 -12.87 -7.17
C PRO A 8 -2.04 -11.74 -6.16
N ARG A 9 -2.78 -11.81 -5.05
CA ARG A 9 -2.72 -10.78 -4.01
C ARG A 9 -1.32 -10.73 -3.41
N PRO A 10 -0.71 -9.53 -3.25
CA PRO A 10 0.54 -9.44 -2.53
C PRO A 10 0.32 -9.88 -1.07
N PRO A 11 1.30 -10.57 -0.47
CA PRO A 11 1.18 -11.01 0.91
C PRO A 11 1.04 -9.80 1.86
N PRO A 12 0.30 -9.94 2.97
CA PRO A 12 0.20 -8.90 3.99
C PRO A 12 1.59 -8.49 4.47
N ARG A 13 1.85 -7.18 4.54
CA ARG A 13 3.11 -6.62 5.05
C ARG A 13 2.93 -6.22 6.51
N TRP A 14 4.00 -6.15 7.28
CA TRP A 14 3.96 -5.57 8.62
C TRP A 14 3.64 -4.08 8.57
N ASN A 15 2.68 -3.62 9.39
CA ASN A 15 2.34 -2.20 9.49
C ASN A 15 3.06 -1.56 10.67
N THR A 16 4.34 -1.24 10.47
CA THR A 16 5.21 -0.63 11.50
C THR A 16 4.71 0.73 12.00
N LYS A 17 3.90 1.44 11.23
CA LYS A 17 3.28 2.71 11.66
C LYS A 17 2.20 2.52 12.73
N LYS A 18 1.59 1.33 12.80
CA LYS A 18 0.58 0.96 13.79
C LYS A 18 1.11 -0.02 14.84
N ALA A 19 2.42 -0.26 14.85
CA ALA A 19 3.04 -1.14 15.82
C ALA A 19 2.88 -0.60 17.25
N ASN A 20 2.56 -1.48 18.18
CA ASN A 20 2.69 -1.19 19.60
C ASN A 20 4.13 -1.47 20.04
N TRP A 21 5.02 -0.51 19.84
CA TRP A 21 6.46 -0.67 20.15
C TRP A 21 6.73 -0.97 21.62
N LYS A 22 5.88 -0.49 22.53
CA LYS A 22 6.00 -0.80 23.95
C LYS A 22 5.76 -2.28 24.22
N LEU A 23 4.67 -2.85 23.68
CA LEU A 23 4.41 -4.29 23.79
C LEU A 23 5.53 -5.13 23.15
N TYR A 24 6.06 -4.68 22.01
CA TYR A 24 7.20 -5.35 21.35
C TYR A 24 8.43 -5.41 22.27
N GLN A 25 8.79 -4.29 22.88
CA GLN A 25 9.90 -4.20 23.83
C GLN A 25 9.65 -5.05 25.07
N ASP A 26 8.44 -5.01 25.64
CA ASP A 26 8.08 -5.78 26.82
C ASP A 26 8.18 -7.30 26.56
N GLU A 27 7.75 -7.77 25.38
CA GLU A 27 7.88 -9.18 24.99
C GLU A 27 9.34 -9.60 24.79
N LEU A 28 10.18 -8.77 24.17
CA LEU A 28 11.62 -9.05 24.04
C LEU A 28 12.34 -9.03 25.40
N GLN A 29 12.02 -8.07 26.26
CA GLN A 29 12.61 -7.98 27.59
C GLN A 29 12.23 -9.20 28.42
N LYS A 30 10.97 -9.66 28.29
CA LYS A 30 10.50 -10.88 28.93
C LYS A 30 11.24 -12.11 28.41
N TRP A 31 11.46 -12.22 27.11
CA TRP A 31 12.27 -13.31 26.55
C TRP A 31 13.70 -13.26 27.07
N PHE A 32 14.38 -12.11 26.98
CA PHE A 32 15.76 -11.94 27.42
C PHE A 32 15.96 -12.26 28.92
N SER A 33 15.01 -11.85 29.76
CA SER A 33 15.08 -12.10 31.21
C SER A 33 14.92 -13.59 31.58
N ASN A 34 14.31 -14.38 30.70
CA ASN A 34 14.10 -15.82 30.89
C ASN A 34 14.98 -16.66 29.95
N TYR A 35 15.91 -16.03 29.22
CA TYR A 35 16.72 -16.72 28.24
C TYR A 35 17.86 -17.47 28.93
N GLU A 36 17.97 -18.76 28.64
CA GLU A 36 19.11 -19.57 29.05
C GLU A 36 20.14 -19.58 27.91
N PRO A 37 21.44 -19.44 28.20
CA PRO A 37 22.46 -19.39 27.16
C PRO A 37 22.46 -20.64 26.29
N ALA A 38 22.38 -20.46 24.97
CA ALA A 38 22.54 -21.56 24.02
C ALA A 38 23.96 -22.15 24.05
N GLU A 39 24.05 -23.44 23.75
CA GLU A 39 25.32 -24.18 23.65
C GLU A 39 26.13 -23.85 22.38
N ASP A 40 25.44 -23.37 21.34
CA ASP A 40 26.02 -23.02 20.03
C ASP A 40 25.48 -21.68 19.50
N ILE A 41 26.28 -21.01 18.67
CA ILE A 41 25.97 -19.74 18.02
C ILE A 41 24.78 -19.88 17.07
N ASP A 42 24.67 -21.00 16.37
CA ASP A 42 23.55 -21.23 15.45
C ASP A 42 22.23 -21.34 16.21
N GLN A 43 22.24 -22.00 17.37
CA GLN A 43 21.07 -22.08 18.25
C GLN A 43 20.71 -20.71 18.83
N LEU A 44 21.69 -19.94 19.28
CA LEU A 44 21.49 -18.56 19.73
C LEU A 44 20.83 -17.69 18.64
N ASN A 45 21.31 -17.79 17.40
CA ASN A 45 20.75 -17.05 16.28
C ASN A 45 19.29 -17.44 16.03
N GLN A 46 18.99 -18.74 16.06
CA GLN A 46 17.63 -19.23 15.85
C GLN A 46 16.70 -18.75 16.98
N ASP A 47 17.11 -18.88 18.25
CA ASP A 47 16.31 -18.45 19.40
C ASP A 47 16.02 -16.94 19.35
N LEU A 48 17.02 -16.14 18.98
CA LEU A 48 16.87 -14.70 18.84
C LEU A 48 15.91 -14.34 17.70
N MET A 49 16.03 -15.01 16.56
CA MET A 49 15.14 -14.80 15.41
C MET A 49 13.70 -15.15 15.74
N ASP A 50 13.48 -16.26 16.45
CA ASP A 50 12.16 -16.70 16.88
C ASP A 50 11.55 -15.73 17.92
N ALA A 51 12.37 -15.21 18.85
CA ALA A 51 11.93 -14.20 19.81
C ALA A 51 11.51 -12.88 19.12
N ILE A 52 12.31 -12.41 18.15
CA ILE A 52 12.01 -11.22 17.35
C ILE A 52 10.71 -11.43 16.56
N GLN A 53 10.56 -12.58 15.92
CA GLN A 53 9.38 -12.92 15.13
C GLN A 53 8.13 -12.98 16.01
N HIS A 54 8.20 -13.64 17.17
CA HIS A 54 7.08 -13.75 18.11
C HIS A 54 6.66 -12.40 18.68
N ALA A 55 7.62 -11.56 19.07
CA ALA A 55 7.35 -10.20 19.51
C ALA A 55 6.69 -9.36 18.40
N ALA A 56 7.17 -9.51 17.15
CA ALA A 56 6.58 -8.82 16.00
C ALA A 56 5.15 -9.27 15.73
N GLU A 57 4.87 -10.58 15.81
CA GLU A 57 3.52 -11.15 15.62
C GLU A 57 2.50 -10.62 16.61
N LYS A 58 2.89 -10.43 17.87
CA LYS A 58 2.01 -9.87 18.90
C LYS A 58 1.82 -8.36 18.77
N ALA A 59 2.89 -7.63 18.48
CA ALA A 59 2.91 -6.18 18.62
C ALA A 59 2.67 -5.40 17.32
N ILE A 60 2.93 -6.01 16.16
CA ILE A 60 2.88 -5.33 14.87
C ILE A 60 1.70 -5.90 14.06
N PRO A 61 0.63 -5.14 13.82
CA PRO A 61 -0.46 -5.62 13.00
C PRO A 61 0.00 -5.77 11.53
N LYS A 62 -0.49 -6.79 10.84
CA LYS A 62 -0.32 -6.92 9.39
C LYS A 62 -1.23 -5.94 8.65
N THR A 63 -0.79 -5.44 7.51
CA THR A 63 -1.59 -4.60 6.62
C THR A 63 -2.73 -5.43 6.07
N ASN A 64 -3.95 -4.89 6.10
CA ASN A 64 -5.06 -5.53 5.40
C ASN A 64 -4.72 -5.62 3.91
N PRO A 65 -4.89 -6.80 3.28
CA PRO A 65 -4.75 -6.91 1.84
C PRO A 65 -5.78 -5.98 1.20
N THR A 66 -5.33 -4.93 0.53
CA THR A 66 -6.24 -4.01 -0.13
C THR A 66 -6.78 -4.71 -1.37
N ASN A 67 -8.05 -5.09 -1.33
CA ASN A 67 -8.79 -5.55 -2.50
C ASN A 67 -9.09 -4.33 -3.38
N ARG A 68 -8.10 -3.86 -4.15
CA ARG A 68 -8.32 -2.78 -5.15
C ARG A 68 -8.91 -3.35 -6.43
N HIS A 69 -9.94 -4.19 -6.29
CA HIS A 69 -10.77 -4.57 -7.42
C HIS A 69 -11.94 -3.61 -7.51
N HIS A 70 -11.97 -2.83 -8.58
CA HIS A 70 -13.09 -1.95 -8.86
C HIS A 70 -14.16 -2.76 -9.59
N LYS A 71 -15.41 -2.70 -9.10
CA LYS A 71 -16.54 -3.40 -9.71
C LYS A 71 -16.80 -2.94 -11.16
N ASP A 72 -16.45 -1.70 -11.45
CA ASP A 72 -16.79 -1.08 -12.71
C ASP A 72 -15.73 -1.37 -13.79
N TYR A 73 -16.18 -1.92 -14.93
CA TYR A 73 -15.30 -2.26 -16.06
C TYR A 73 -14.52 -1.05 -16.61
N TRP A 74 -15.12 0.14 -16.61
CA TRP A 74 -14.49 1.37 -17.12
C TRP A 74 -13.26 1.77 -16.31
N PHE A 75 -13.13 1.32 -15.05
CA PHE A 75 -11.97 1.61 -14.21
C PHE A 75 -10.68 1.01 -14.77
N TYR A 76 -10.78 -0.15 -15.43
CA TYR A 76 -9.62 -0.84 -16.01
C TYR A 76 -9.29 -0.36 -17.42
N ASN A 77 -10.13 0.48 -18.02
CA ASN A 77 -9.90 1.03 -19.35
C ASN A 77 -8.61 1.88 -19.37
N ASP A 78 -7.76 1.65 -20.37
CA ASP A 78 -6.45 2.29 -20.47
C ASP A 78 -6.55 3.80 -20.68
N GLU A 79 -7.57 4.27 -21.40
CA GLU A 79 -7.80 5.71 -21.62
C GLU A 79 -8.17 6.40 -20.29
N VAL A 80 -9.05 5.79 -19.49
CA VAL A 80 -9.39 6.31 -18.14
C VAL A 80 -8.14 6.36 -17.25
N ARG A 81 -7.28 5.34 -17.35
CA ARG A 81 -6.04 5.26 -16.57
C ARG A 81 -5.06 6.37 -16.96
N GLU A 82 -4.88 6.61 -18.25
CA GLU A 82 -4.02 7.66 -18.78
C GLU A 82 -4.51 9.07 -18.36
N GLN A 83 -5.81 9.34 -18.43
CA GLN A 83 -6.35 10.62 -17.97
C GLN A 83 -6.15 10.84 -16.47
N ASN A 84 -6.32 9.79 -15.65
CA ASN A 84 -6.01 9.85 -14.22
C ASN A 84 -4.52 10.09 -13.95
N HIS A 85 -3.63 9.47 -14.73
CA HIS A 85 -2.20 9.72 -14.65
C HIS A 85 -1.88 11.19 -14.92
N ARG A 86 -2.42 11.77 -16.00
CA ARG A 86 -2.25 13.20 -16.34
C ARG A 86 -2.72 14.13 -15.23
N ILE A 87 -3.91 13.88 -14.66
CA ILE A 87 -4.43 14.68 -13.53
C ILE A 87 -3.46 14.64 -12.34
N ASN A 88 -2.92 13.46 -12.01
CA ASN A 88 -1.97 13.33 -10.90
C ASN A 88 -0.65 14.07 -11.17
N THR A 89 -0.17 14.06 -12.42
CA THR A 89 0.99 14.85 -12.84
C THR A 89 0.74 16.35 -12.69
N PHE A 90 -0.42 16.86 -13.16
CA PHE A 90 -0.80 18.26 -12.97
C PHE A 90 -0.91 18.64 -11.49
N ARG A 91 -1.52 17.80 -10.65
CA ARG A 91 -1.60 18.04 -9.20
C ARG A 91 -0.23 18.12 -8.55
N ARG A 92 0.70 17.24 -8.94
CA ARG A 92 2.07 17.26 -8.44
C ARG A 92 2.79 18.55 -8.84
N HIS A 93 2.67 18.94 -10.11
CA HIS A 93 3.27 20.17 -10.63
C HIS A 93 2.71 21.41 -9.93
N LEU A 94 1.38 21.52 -9.78
CA LEU A 94 0.73 22.65 -9.12
C LEU A 94 1.07 22.76 -7.63
N ARG A 95 1.31 21.62 -6.95
CA ARG A 95 1.77 21.62 -5.55
C ARG A 95 3.16 22.22 -5.42
N GLN A 96 4.04 22.01 -6.41
CA GLN A 96 5.39 22.56 -6.43
C GLN A 96 5.40 24.03 -6.89
N TYR A 97 4.57 24.35 -7.87
CA TYR A 97 4.50 25.67 -8.50
C TYR A 97 3.04 26.14 -8.57
N PRO A 98 2.52 26.74 -7.47
CA PRO A 98 1.16 27.24 -7.45
C PRO A 98 0.99 28.38 -8.47
N SER A 99 0.08 28.20 -9.43
CA SER A 99 -0.22 29.20 -10.45
C SER A 99 -1.71 29.20 -10.78
N PRO A 100 -2.35 30.38 -10.94
CA PRO A 100 -3.75 30.49 -11.37
C PRO A 100 -4.02 29.77 -12.70
N GLU A 101 -3.08 29.84 -13.64
CA GLU A 101 -3.19 29.12 -14.92
C GLU A 101 -3.07 27.61 -14.74
N GLY A 102 -2.19 27.15 -13.85
CA GLY A 102 -2.10 25.73 -13.49
C GLY A 102 -3.39 25.18 -12.86
N VAL A 103 -4.11 26.00 -12.08
CA VAL A 103 -5.44 25.65 -11.55
C VAL A 103 -6.46 25.52 -12.67
N LYS A 104 -6.48 26.44 -13.65
CA LYS A 104 -7.38 26.37 -14.81
C LYS A 104 -7.11 25.12 -15.65
N LEU A 105 -5.83 24.83 -15.93
CA LEU A 105 -5.42 23.62 -16.66
C LEU A 105 -5.82 22.34 -15.95
N LEU A 106 -5.62 22.26 -14.62
CA LEU A 106 -6.05 21.12 -13.83
C LEU A 106 -7.58 20.95 -13.89
N ARG A 107 -8.35 22.04 -13.80
CA ARG A 107 -9.83 21.98 -13.92
C ARG A 107 -10.26 21.47 -15.30
N ALA A 108 -9.65 21.96 -16.37
CA ALA A 108 -9.92 21.52 -17.73
C ALA A 108 -9.59 20.02 -17.92
N ALA A 109 -8.43 19.58 -17.43
CA ALA A 109 -8.03 18.17 -17.47
C ALA A 109 -8.99 17.25 -16.70
N VAL A 110 -9.47 17.70 -15.53
CA VAL A 110 -10.48 16.96 -14.74
C VAL A 110 -11.82 16.88 -15.48
N GLN A 111 -12.27 17.96 -16.12
CA GLN A 111 -13.49 17.96 -16.91
C GLN A 111 -13.38 17.01 -18.12
N HIS A 112 -12.27 17.08 -18.85
CA HIS A 112 -12.00 16.21 -19.99
C HIS A 112 -12.00 14.71 -19.58
N ALA A 113 -11.31 14.36 -18.49
CA ALA A 113 -11.30 13.00 -17.97
C ALA A 113 -12.69 12.48 -17.60
N ARG A 114 -13.55 13.35 -17.05
CA ARG A 114 -14.95 13.01 -16.73
C ARG A 114 -15.75 12.71 -17.99
N GLN A 115 -15.61 13.52 -19.04
CA GLN A 115 -16.29 13.31 -20.32
C GLN A 115 -15.88 11.98 -20.96
N ILE A 116 -14.57 11.68 -20.97
CA ILE A 116 -14.05 10.40 -21.45
C ILE A 116 -14.63 9.23 -20.65
N THR A 117 -14.60 9.35 -19.32
CA THR A 117 -15.15 8.31 -18.44
C THR A 117 -16.65 8.10 -18.69
N GLN A 118 -17.40 9.18 -18.93
CA GLN A 118 -18.82 9.12 -19.25
C GLN A 118 -19.07 8.42 -20.59
N LYS A 119 -18.34 8.78 -21.66
CA LYS A 119 -18.44 8.11 -22.96
C LYS A 119 -18.19 6.61 -22.84
N ILE A 120 -17.11 6.22 -22.17
CA ILE A 120 -16.77 4.80 -21.96
C ILE A 120 -17.84 4.07 -21.14
N ARG A 121 -18.54 4.76 -20.24
CA ARG A 121 -19.69 4.22 -19.48
C ARG A 121 -20.93 4.01 -20.34
N GLU A 122 -21.15 4.89 -21.31
CA GLU A 122 -22.31 4.88 -22.21
C GLU A 122 -22.11 3.94 -23.42
N ASP A 123 -20.87 3.70 -23.83
CA ASP A 123 -20.49 2.82 -24.97
C ASP A 123 -20.60 1.30 -24.66
N LYS A 124 -21.36 0.90 -23.64
CA LYS A 124 -21.56 -0.51 -23.22
C LYS A 124 -22.98 -0.97 -23.44
#